data_AF-A0A3N9YF38-F1
#
_entry.id   AF-A0A3N9YF38-F1
#
_cell.length_a   1.000
_cell.length_b   1.000
_cell.length_c   1.000
_cell.angle_alpha   90.00
_cell.angle_beta   90.00
_cell.angle_gamma   90.00
#
_symmetry.space_group_name_H-M   'P 1'
#
loop_
_entity.id
_entity.type
_entity.pdbx_description
1 polymer ?
#
loop_
_entity_poly.entity_id
_entity_poly.type
_entity_poly.pdbx_seq_one_letter_code
_entity_poly.pdbx_strand_id
1 'polypeptide(L)'
;MTKKITISLPDDLADRLTEEPNASAYVAESLRRRVAGEKTREILRRVGFEITDEGVSRVHAEMEQLRASITPELREKAAQLQAEVLAARARASR
;
A
#
# COMPACT_ATOMS: atom_id res chain seq x y z
N MET A 1 -8.40 5.11 -23.37
CA MET A 1 -7.28 5.73 -24.11
C MET A 1 -5.97 5.32 -23.45
N THR A 2 -5.02 4.76 -24.20
CA THR A 2 -3.69 4.37 -23.69
C THR A 2 -2.61 5.05 -24.52
N LYS A 3 -1.51 5.48 -23.87
CA LYS A 3 -0.33 6.04 -24.53
C LYS A 3 0.88 5.18 -24.16
N LYS A 4 1.73 4.85 -25.14
CA LYS A 4 2.99 4.14 -24.90
C LYS A 4 4.08 5.14 -24.52
N ILE A 5 4.81 4.85 -23.45
CA ILE A 5 5.95 5.63 -22.98
C ILE A 5 7.12 4.65 -22.82
N THR A 6 8.30 5.03 -23.29
CA THR A 6 9.55 4.29 -23.08
C THR A 6 10.38 5.04 -22.03
N ILE A 7 10.86 4.31 -21.02
CA ILE A 7 11.66 4.86 -19.92
C ILE A 7 12.86 3.94 -19.67
N SER A 8 13.96 4.52 -19.19
CA SER A 8 15.08 3.76 -18.65
C SER A 8 14.90 3.60 -17.14
N LEU A 9 15.22 2.42 -16.61
CA LEU A 9 15.11 2.07 -15.20
C LEU A 9 16.46 1.51 -14.71
N PRO A 10 16.75 1.63 -13.40
CA PRO A 10 17.77 0.82 -12.75
C PRO A 10 17.56 -0.69 -13.00
N ASP A 11 18.66 -1.43 -13.12
CA ASP A 11 18.63 -2.85 -13.50
C ASP A 11 17.79 -3.69 -12.53
N ASP A 12 17.91 -3.46 -11.22
CA ASP A 12 17.14 -4.14 -10.19
C ASP A 12 15.61 -3.96 -10.36
N LEU A 13 15.19 -2.76 -10.76
CA LEU A 13 13.77 -2.47 -11.01
C LEU A 13 13.30 -3.05 -12.35
N ALA A 14 14.17 -3.08 -13.37
CA ALA A 14 13.87 -3.70 -14.66
C ALA A 14 13.71 -5.21 -14.52
N ASP A 15 14.61 -5.86 -13.77
CA ASP A 15 14.57 -7.28 -13.47
C ASP A 15 13.28 -7.62 -12.72
N ARG A 16 12.95 -6.85 -11.68
CA ARG A 16 11.71 -7.05 -10.91
C ARG A 16 10.46 -6.92 -11.77
N LEU A 17 10.40 -5.94 -12.68
CA LEU A 17 9.26 -5.77 -13.59
C LEU A 17 9.14 -6.91 -14.61
N THR A 18 10.24 -7.58 -14.93
CA THR A 18 10.25 -8.74 -15.84
C THR A 18 9.60 -9.97 -15.19
N GLU A 19 9.63 -10.07 -13.85
CA GLU A 19 8.93 -11.12 -13.10
C GLU A 19 7.41 -10.91 -13.03
N GLU A 20 6.93 -9.69 -13.26
CA GLU A 20 5.51 -9.36 -13.14
C GLU A 20 4.72 -9.85 -14.38
N PRO A 21 3.59 -10.56 -14.21
CA PRO A 21 2.77 -11.04 -15.33
C PRO A 21 2.30 -9.93 -16.28
N ASN A 22 2.21 -8.69 -15.78
CA ASN A 22 1.90 -7.51 -16.57
C ASN A 22 2.59 -6.26 -15.99
N ALA A 23 3.82 -6.02 -16.44
CA ALA A 23 4.62 -4.87 -16.03
C ALA A 23 3.91 -3.52 -16.22
N SER A 24 3.19 -3.33 -17.33
CA SER A 24 2.49 -2.07 -17.61
C SER A 24 1.36 -1.80 -16.61
N ALA A 25 0.60 -2.84 -16.25
CA ALA A 25 -0.45 -2.74 -15.24
C ALA A 25 0.13 -2.44 -13.86
N TYR A 26 1.22 -3.13 -13.48
CA TYR A 26 1.91 -2.91 -12.22
C TYR A 26 2.43 -1.47 -12.08
N VAL A 27 3.09 -0.95 -13.11
CA VAL A 27 3.59 0.44 -13.13
C VAL A 27 2.43 1.43 -13.07
N ALA A 28 1.37 1.21 -13.84
CA ALA A 28 0.20 2.09 -13.84
C ALA A 28 -0.50 2.10 -12.47
N GLU A 29 -0.63 0.96 -11.81
CA GLU A 29 -1.21 0.88 -10.47
C GLU A 29 -0.32 1.57 -9.43
N SER A 30 0.99 1.33 -9.46
CA SER A 30 1.96 1.98 -8.58
C SER A 30 1.91 3.50 -8.71
N LEU A 31 1.83 4.01 -9.95
CA LEU A 31 1.68 5.44 -10.21
C LEU A 31 0.36 5.99 -9.68
N ARG A 32 -0.77 5.28 -9.89
CA ARG A 32 -2.07 5.68 -9.35
C ARG A 32 -2.06 5.75 -7.83
N ARG A 33 -1.48 4.75 -7.16
CA ARG A 33 -1.34 4.73 -5.69
C ARG A 33 -0.52 5.92 -5.20
N ARG A 34 0.58 6.25 -5.88
CA ARG A 34 1.40 7.43 -5.56
C ARG A 34 0.61 8.74 -5.70
N VAL A 35 -0.04 8.94 -6.84
CA VAL A 35 -0.83 10.15 -7.11
C VAL A 35 -1.99 10.30 -6.11
N ALA A 36 -2.67 9.20 -5.78
CA ALA A 36 -3.72 9.21 -4.76
C ALA A 36 -3.18 9.65 -3.39
N GLY A 37 -2.02 9.12 -2.98
CA GLY A 37 -1.36 9.53 -1.74
C GLY A 37 -0.94 11.01 -1.74
N GLU A 38 -0.40 11.51 -2.84
CA GLU A 38 -0.06 12.93 -3.02
C GLU A 38 -1.29 13.83 -2.91
N LYS A 39 -2.39 13.47 -3.59
CA LYS A 39 -3.66 14.20 -3.51
C LYS A 39 -4.24 14.20 -2.10
N THR A 40 -4.21 13.06 -1.40
CA THR A 40 -4.67 12.99 0.00
C THR A 40 -3.84 13.92 0.89
N ARG A 41 -2.51 13.92 0.75
CA ARG A 41 -1.63 14.83 1.50
C ARG A 41 -1.94 16.29 1.22
N GLU A 42 -2.21 16.64 -0.04
CA GLU A 42 -2.58 17.99 -0.44
C GLU A 42 -3.91 18.43 0.21
N ILE A 43 -4.94 17.56 0.17
CA ILE A 43 -6.24 17.82 0.79
C ILE A 43 -6.08 18.05 2.30
N LEU A 44 -5.32 17.18 2.97
CA LEU A 44 -5.10 17.30 4.41
C LEU A 44 -4.35 18.60 4.77
N ARG A 45 -3.33 18.98 3.99
CA ARG A 45 -2.66 20.28 4.17
C ARG A 45 -3.61 21.45 3.99
N ARG A 46 -4.52 21.40 3.01
CA ARG A 46 -5.52 22.46 2.77
C ARG A 46 -6.49 22.66 3.93
N VAL A 47 -6.81 21.61 4.68
CA VAL A 47 -7.67 21.70 5.86
C VAL A 47 -6.89 21.97 7.16
N GLY A 48 -5.60 22.28 7.06
CA GLY A 48 -4.77 22.74 8.18
C GLY A 48 -3.93 21.66 8.87
N PHE A 49 -3.85 20.44 8.34
CA PHE A 49 -2.91 19.44 8.88
C PHE A 49 -1.48 19.74 8.43
N GLU A 50 -0.56 19.80 9.40
CA GLU A 50 0.87 19.88 9.12
C GLU A 50 1.42 18.49 8.76
N ILE A 51 1.45 18.19 7.47
CA ILE A 51 2.08 16.98 6.94
C ILE A 51 3.45 17.33 6.38
N THR A 52 4.50 17.02 7.14
CA THR A 52 5.90 17.18 6.73
C THR A 52 6.47 15.89 6.16
N ASP A 53 7.45 16.00 5.27
CA ASP A 53 8.09 14.83 4.66
C ASP A 53 8.89 14.03 5.71
N GLU A 54 9.48 14.71 6.70
CA GLU A 54 10.15 14.10 7.84
C GLU A 54 9.16 13.33 8.73
N GLY A 55 7.98 13.91 8.99
CA GLY A 55 6.93 13.26 9.77
C GLY A 55 6.41 12.00 9.10
N VAL A 56 6.19 12.05 7.78
CA VAL A 56 5.81 10.89 6.98
C VAL A 56 6.90 9.82 7.00
N SER A 57 8.17 10.21 6.84
CA SER A 57 9.30 9.28 6.82
C SER A 57 9.46 8.56 8.16
N ARG A 58 9.33 9.30 9.28
CA ARG A 58 9.38 8.73 10.63
C ARG A 58 8.28 7.69 10.84
N VAL A 59 7.03 8.04 10.53
CA VAL A 59 5.89 7.12 10.68
C VAL A 59 6.06 5.91 9.76
N HIS A 60 6.59 6.10 8.55
CA HIS A 60 6.84 4.98 7.65
C HIS A 60 7.87 4.00 8.23
N ALA A 61 8.98 4.50 8.77
CA ALA A 61 9.98 3.67 9.43
C ALA A 61 9.41 2.92 10.65
N GLU A 62 8.64 3.60 11.49
CA GLU A 62 7.95 3.00 12.64
C GLU A 62 6.99 1.88 12.19
N MET A 63 6.21 2.13 11.14
CA MET A 63 5.30 1.14 10.57
C MET A 63 6.03 -0.09 10.01
N GLU A 64 7.18 0.10 9.36
CA GLU A 64 8.00 -1.03 8.88
C GLU A 64 8.58 -1.84 10.04
N GLN A 65 9.03 -1.20 11.11
CA GLN A 65 9.47 -1.89 12.32
C GLN A 65 8.32 -2.69 12.96
N LEU A 66 7.14 -2.08 13.07
CA LEU A 66 5.95 -2.76 13.56
C LEU A 66 5.58 -3.95 12.68
N ARG A 67 5.63 -3.80 11.35
CA ARG A 67 5.38 -4.91 10.40
C ARG A 67 6.38 -6.06 10.55
N ALA A 68 7.66 -5.74 10.74
CA ALA A 68 8.69 -6.73 10.98
C ALA A 68 8.47 -7.48 12.31
N SER A 69 7.84 -6.84 13.31
CA SER A 69 7.47 -7.48 14.57
C SER A 69 6.26 -8.43 14.48
N ILE A 70 5.53 -8.44 13.36
CA ILE A 70 4.38 -9.31 13.16
C ILE A 70 4.86 -10.75 12.91
N THR A 71 4.80 -11.57 13.96
CA THR A 71 5.16 -12.99 13.89
C THR A 71 4.11 -13.82 13.12
N PRO A 72 4.47 -15.00 12.61
CA PRO A 72 3.52 -15.92 11.96
C PRO A 72 2.31 -16.25 12.84
N GLU A 73 2.53 -16.46 14.14
CA GLU A 73 1.49 -16.82 15.10
C GLU A 73 0.48 -15.69 15.28
N LEU A 74 0.95 -14.43 15.28
CA LEU A 74 0.07 -13.26 15.31
C LEU A 74 -0.77 -13.14 14.03
N ARG A 75 -0.22 -13.50 12.87
CA ARG A 75 -0.98 -13.52 11.60
C ARG A 75 -2.06 -14.59 11.62
N GLU A 76 -1.74 -15.78 12.12
CA GLU A 76 -2.70 -16.87 12.23
C GLU A 76 -3.84 -16.50 13.18
N LYS A 77 -3.51 -15.96 14.35
CA LYS A 77 -4.52 -15.48 15.31
C LYS A 77 -5.40 -14.38 14.72
N ALA A 78 -4.83 -13.44 13.97
CA ALA A 78 -5.59 -12.40 13.29
C ALA A 78 -6.56 -12.98 12.24
N ALA A 79 -6.12 -13.98 11.47
CA ALA A 79 -6.96 -14.66 10.48
C ALA A 79 -8.15 -15.38 11.13
N GLN A 80 -7.92 -16.06 12.26
CA GLN A 80 -8.98 -16.72 13.04
C GLN A 80 -10.02 -15.71 13.54
N LEU A 81 -9.58 -14.61 14.16
CA LEU A 81 -10.47 -13.54 14.63
C LEU A 81 -11.27 -12.92 13.47
N GLN A 82 -10.63 -12.70 12.32
CA GLN A 82 -11.31 -12.15 11.15
C GLN A 82 -12.41 -13.10 10.64
N ALA A 83 -12.15 -14.41 10.61
CA ALA A 83 -13.13 -15.42 10.24
C ALA A 83 -14.32 -15.46 11.22
N GLU A 84 -14.06 -15.37 12.52
CA GLU A 84 -15.10 -15.31 13.56
C GLU A 84 -15.98 -14.07 13.41
N VAL A 85 -15.38 -12.90 13.20
CA VAL A 85 -16.11 -11.63 13.00
C VAL A 85 -16.99 -11.71 11.74
N LEU A 86 -16.47 -12.25 10.64
CA LEU A 86 -17.25 -12.42 9.41
C LEU A 86 -18.42 -13.39 9.61
N ALA A 87 -18.19 -14.52 10.29
CA ALA A 87 -19.23 -15.47 10.61
C ALA A 87 -20.32 -14.87 11.52
N ALA A 88 -19.93 -14.07 12.53
CA ALA A 88 -20.86 -13.37 13.41
C ALA A 88 -21.72 -12.35 12.65
N ARG A 89 -21.11 -11.56 11.76
CA ARG A 89 -21.84 -10.61 10.89
C ARG A 89 -22.84 -11.30 9.98
N ALA A 90 -22.46 -12.43 9.37
CA ALA A 90 -23.33 -13.20 8.49
C ALA A 90 -24.51 -13.91 9.21
N ARG A 91 -24.38 -14.14 10.52
CA ARG A 91 -25.49 -14.62 11.37
C ARG A 91 -26.43 -13.49 11.76
N ALA A 92 -25.90 -12.30 12.04
CA ALA A 92 -26.70 -11.13 12.40
C ALA A 92 -27.48 -10.52 11.22
N SER A 93 -27.10 -10.85 9.98
CA SER A 93 -27.77 -10.39 8.75
C SER A 93 -28.82 -11.38 8.20
N ARG A 94 -29.17 -12.44 8.95
CA ARG A 94 -30.24 -13.39 8.62
C ARG A 94 -31.40 -13.22 9.59
#